data_AF-A0A924D6H7-F1
#
_entry.id   AF-A0A924D6H7-F1
#
_cell.length_a   1.000
_cell.length_b   1.000
_cell.length_c   1.000
_cell.angle_alpha   90.00
_cell.angle_beta   90.00
_cell.angle_gamma   90.00
#
_symmetry.space_group_name_H-M   'P 1'
#
loop_
_entity.id
_entity.type
_entity.pdbx_description
1 polymer ?
#
loop_
_entity_poly.entity_id
_entity_poly.type
_entity_poly.pdbx_seq_one_letter_code
_entity_poly.pdbx_strand_id
1 'polypeptide(L)'
;MCRNTPYQTVAIAVFDAGRALWQYYHQHKFASINIALGERAGYNVNASLYDIREYFQGRNDKGKMNNKSTDAAYMQLITALRESLKVLAKKIEPKVHEYGF
;
A
#
# COMPACT_ATOMS: atom_id res chain seq x y z
N MET A 1 -22.70 -17.87 -17.07
CA MET A 1 -21.26 -17.63 -17.25
C MET A 1 -20.98 -16.15 -16.99
N CYS A 2 -20.45 -15.80 -15.81
CA CYS A 2 -20.13 -14.41 -15.48
C CYS A 2 -18.92 -13.98 -16.32
N ARG A 3 -19.09 -12.92 -17.12
CA ARG A 3 -18.02 -12.39 -17.97
C ARG A 3 -16.97 -11.74 -17.06
N ASN A 4 -15.82 -12.40 -16.87
CA ASN A 4 -14.63 -11.76 -16.30
C ASN A 4 -14.19 -10.68 -17.28
N THR A 5 -14.60 -9.45 -17.02
CA THR A 5 -14.21 -8.33 -17.87
C THR A 5 -12.74 -8.00 -17.64
N PRO A 6 -12.02 -7.53 -18.67
CA PRO A 6 -10.62 -7.15 -18.53
C PRO A 6 -10.38 -6.03 -17.49
N TYR A 7 -11.40 -5.28 -17.08
CA TYR A 7 -11.33 -4.33 -15.96
C TYR A 7 -11.30 -5.03 -14.61
N GLN A 8 -12.18 -6.03 -14.43
CA GLN A 8 -12.29 -6.81 -13.20
C GLN A 8 -10.97 -7.51 -12.85
N THR A 9 -10.26 -8.05 -13.85
CA THR A 9 -8.98 -8.73 -13.62
C THR A 9 -7.89 -7.80 -13.08
N VAL A 10 -7.82 -6.57 -13.59
CA VAL A 10 -6.81 -5.59 -13.15
C VAL A 10 -7.19 -5.00 -11.78
N ALA A 11 -8.49 -4.79 -11.52
CA ALA A 11 -8.96 -4.38 -10.20
C ALA A 11 -8.68 -5.44 -9.13
N ILE A 12 -8.88 -6.72 -9.44
CA ILE A 12 -8.50 -7.85 -8.56
C ILE A 12 -6.99 -7.83 -8.30
N ALA A 13 -6.16 -7.63 -9.33
CA ALA A 13 -4.70 -7.57 -9.14
C ALA A 13 -4.24 -6.43 -8.22
N VAL A 14 -4.90 -5.26 -8.27
CA VAL A 14 -4.65 -4.17 -7.31
C VAL A 14 -5.04 -4.58 -5.89
N PHE A 15 -6.21 -5.20 -5.75
CA PHE A 15 -6.71 -5.64 -4.46
C PHE A 15 -5.83 -6.73 -3.83
N ASP A 16 -5.40 -7.71 -4.62
CA ASP A 16 -4.50 -8.79 -4.16
C ASP A 16 -3.13 -8.24 -3.74
N ALA A 17 -2.55 -7.31 -4.52
CA ALA A 17 -1.30 -6.65 -4.16
C ALA A 17 -1.43 -5.83 -2.85
N GLY A 18 -2.55 -5.11 -2.69
CA GLY A 18 -2.84 -4.36 -1.46
C GLY A 18 -3.01 -5.28 -0.25
N ARG A 19 -3.73 -6.40 -0.43
CA ARG A 19 -3.92 -7.42 0.61
C ARG A 19 -2.60 -8.06 1.02
N ALA A 20 -1.73 -8.40 0.08
CA ALA A 20 -0.42 -8.98 0.38
C ALA A 20 0.44 -8.01 1.21
N LEU A 21 0.46 -6.73 0.85
CA LEU A 21 1.16 -5.69 1.62
C LEU A 21 0.58 -5.55 3.04
N TRP A 22 -0.75 -5.55 3.17
CA TRP A 22 -1.43 -5.48 4.46
C TRP A 22 -1.09 -6.69 5.34
N GLN A 23 -1.21 -7.90 4.80
CA GLN A 23 -0.85 -9.13 5.51
C GLN A 23 0.62 -9.10 5.97
N TYR A 24 1.53 -8.64 5.11
CA TYR A 24 2.95 -8.53 5.46
C TYR A 24 3.16 -7.59 6.65
N TYR A 25 2.51 -6.42 6.68
CA TYR A 25 2.53 -5.54 7.85
C TYR A 25 2.06 -6.25 9.13
N HIS A 26 0.92 -6.96 9.08
CA HIS A 26 0.36 -7.65 10.25
C HIS A 26 1.17 -8.87 10.72
N GLN A 27 2.08 -9.40 9.90
CA GLN A 27 3.00 -10.48 10.30
C GLN A 27 4.17 -9.97 11.16
N HIS A 28 4.45 -8.67 11.18
CA HIS A 28 5.58 -8.13 11.92
C HIS A 28 5.32 -8.13 13.43
N LYS A 29 6.40 -8.28 14.19
CA LYS A 29 6.35 -8.10 15.65
C LYS A 29 6.48 -6.62 15.95
N PHE A 30 5.43 -6.06 16.54
CA PHE A 30 5.44 -4.68 17.02
C PHE A 30 5.90 -4.68 18.47
N ALA A 31 6.73 -3.70 18.85
CA ALA A 31 6.98 -3.45 20.25
C ALA A 31 5.64 -3.14 20.93
N SER A 32 5.42 -3.71 22.11
CA SER A 32 4.25 -3.39 22.92
C SER A 32 4.18 -1.88 23.11
N ILE A 33 3.06 -1.29 22.71
CA ILE A 33 2.81 0.15 22.78
C ILE A 33 3.12 0.64 24.20
N ASN A 34 4.15 1.46 24.36
CA ASN A 34 4.31 2.28 25.54
C ASN A 34 3.51 3.57 25.32
N ILE A 35 2.24 3.54 25.71
CA ILE A 35 1.27 4.65 25.57
C ILE A 35 1.71 5.95 26.25
N ALA A 36 2.76 5.92 27.08
CA ALA A 36 3.30 7.07 27.79
C ALA A 36 4.20 7.98 26.94
N LEU A 37 4.70 7.49 25.80
CA LEU A 37 5.48 8.28 24.84
C LEU A 37 4.68 8.25 23.54
N GLY A 38 4.48 9.39 22.88
CA GLY A 38 3.70 9.52 21.64
C GLY A 38 4.27 8.79 20.42
N GLU A 39 4.81 7.58 20.60
CA GLU A 39 5.42 6.74 19.59
C GLU A 39 4.35 6.16 18.67
N ARG A 40 4.27 6.74 17.47
CA ARG A 40 3.56 6.21 16.29
C ARG A 40 4.04 4.82 15.81
N ALA A 41 4.97 4.19 16.51
CA ALA A 41 5.62 2.93 16.13
C ALA A 41 4.93 1.66 16.71
N GLY A 42 3.70 1.81 17.19
CA GLY A 42 2.88 0.71 17.71
C GLY A 42 2.16 -0.11 16.63
N TYR A 43 1.71 -1.30 17.01
CA TYR A 43 0.78 -2.09 16.18
C TYR A 43 -0.52 -1.33 15.93
N ASN A 44 -0.92 -1.19 14.67
CA ASN A 44 -2.21 -0.60 14.30
C ASN A 44 -3.05 -1.61 13.51
N VAL A 45 -4.12 -2.13 14.13
CA VAL A 45 -5.06 -3.05 13.46
C VAL A 45 -5.76 -2.41 12.26
N ASN A 46 -5.92 -1.08 12.27
CA ASN A 46 -6.57 -0.28 11.25
C ASN A 46 -5.54 0.51 10.42
N ALA A 47 -4.32 -0.02 10.23
CA ALA A 47 -3.27 0.65 9.51
C ALA A 47 -3.70 1.04 8.09
N SER A 48 -3.64 2.33 7.78
CA SER A 48 -3.77 2.83 6.43
C SER A 48 -2.50 2.56 5.62
N LEU A 49 -2.56 2.68 4.29
CA LEU A 49 -1.36 2.58 3.45
C LEU A 49 -0.27 3.58 3.89
N TYR A 50 -0.65 4.75 4.40
CA TYR A 50 0.31 5.73 4.91
C TYR A 50 1.04 5.21 6.14
N ASP A 51 0.31 4.63 7.10
CA ASP A 51 0.89 4.07 8.33
C ASP A 51 1.85 2.92 8.01
N ILE A 52 1.46 2.03 7.10
CA ILE A 52 2.32 0.93 6.62
C ILE A 52 3.59 1.50 5.98
N ARG A 53 3.48 2.52 5.13
CA ARG A 53 4.65 3.17 4.51
C ARG A 53 5.53 3.87 5.54
N GLU A 54 4.95 4.51 6.53
CA GLU A 54 5.71 5.15 7.61
C GLU A 54 6.49 4.12 8.42
N TYR A 55 5.87 2.99 8.75
CA TYR A 55 6.52 1.89 9.47
C TYR A 55 7.76 1.36 8.74
N PHE A 56 7.65 1.05 7.44
CA PHE A 56 8.77 0.46 6.69
C PHE A 56 9.78 1.50 6.19
N GLN A 57 9.33 2.66 5.73
CA GLN A 57 10.21 3.67 5.13
C GLN A 57 10.82 4.58 6.21
N GLY A 58 10.17 4.74 7.36
CA GLY A 58 10.57 5.69 8.39
C GLY A 58 10.51 7.14 7.93
N ARG A 59 11.02 8.02 8.78
CA ARG A 59 11.19 9.46 8.50
C ARG A 59 12.67 9.83 8.64
N ASN A 60 13.06 10.90 7.97
CA ASN A 60 14.37 11.53 8.17
C ASN A 60 14.34 12.51 9.36
N ASP A 61 15.49 13.11 9.67
CA ASP A 61 15.66 14.07 10.78
C ASP A 61 14.76 15.31 10.68
N LYS A 62 14.23 15.60 9.49
CA LYS A 62 13.28 16.70 9.23
C LYS A 62 11.81 16.25 9.32
N GLY A 63 11.56 15.02 9.75
CA GLY A 63 10.21 14.43 9.81
C GLY A 63 9.60 14.08 8.45
N LYS A 64 10.36 14.15 7.34
CA LYS A 64 9.87 13.76 6.01
C LYS A 64 10.00 12.26 5.82
N MET A 65 8.93 11.63 5.34
CA MET A 65 8.92 10.20 5.03
C MET A 65 9.96 9.88 3.95
N ASN A 66 10.73 8.80 4.15
CA ASN A 66 11.73 8.39 3.17
C ASN A 66 11.07 7.78 1.93
N ASN A 67 11.73 7.87 0.77
CA ASN A 67 11.20 7.31 -0.48
C ASN A 67 11.38 5.79 -0.60
N LYS A 68 12.30 5.22 0.18
CA LYS A 68 12.68 3.81 0.15
C LYS A 68 12.77 3.26 1.58
N SER A 69 12.69 1.94 1.69
CA SER A 69 13.00 1.17 2.88
C SER A 69 14.20 0.26 2.61
N THR A 70 14.86 -0.20 3.67
CA THR A 70 15.86 -1.28 3.61
C THR A 70 15.22 -2.67 3.57
N ASP A 71 13.92 -2.79 3.88
CA ASP A 71 13.19 -4.06 3.79
C ASP A 71 12.90 -4.40 2.32
N ALA A 72 13.62 -5.40 1.80
CA ALA A 72 13.51 -5.83 0.41
C ALA A 72 12.14 -6.43 0.07
N ALA A 73 11.54 -7.19 1.00
CA ALA A 73 10.24 -7.83 0.77
C ALA A 73 9.12 -6.79 0.74
N TYR A 74 9.13 -5.84 1.68
CA TYR A 74 8.28 -4.66 1.61
C TYR A 74 8.45 -3.91 0.29
N MET A 75 9.69 -3.66 -0.14
CA MET A 75 9.98 -2.93 -1.38
C MET A 75 9.43 -3.64 -2.62
N GLN A 76 9.45 -4.97 -2.66
CA GLN A 76 8.80 -5.76 -3.71
C GLN A 76 7.27 -5.58 -3.68
N LEU A 77 6.65 -5.72 -2.50
CA LEU A 77 5.19 -5.61 -2.33
C LEU A 77 4.65 -4.21 -2.70
N ILE A 78 5.29 -3.14 -2.22
CA ILE A 78 4.88 -1.76 -2.55
C ILE A 78 5.10 -1.44 -4.02
N THR A 79 6.11 -2.04 -4.66
CA THR A 79 6.37 -1.86 -6.09
C THR A 79 5.28 -2.55 -6.91
N ALA A 80 4.96 -3.81 -6.59
CA ALA A 80 3.86 -4.55 -7.23
C ALA A 80 2.51 -3.80 -7.10
N LEU A 81 2.20 -3.26 -5.91
CA LEU A 81 0.99 -2.45 -5.72
C LEU A 81 0.97 -1.22 -6.64
N ARG A 82 2.07 -0.48 -6.72
CA ARG A 82 2.19 0.72 -7.57
C ARG A 82 2.08 0.37 -9.06
N GLU A 83 2.65 -0.75 -9.48
CA GLU A 83 2.56 -1.23 -10.86
C GLU A 83 1.13 -1.62 -11.22
N SER A 84 0.45 -2.41 -10.38
CA SER A 84 -0.96 -2.76 -10.56
C SER A 84 -1.85 -1.52 -10.66
N LEU A 85 -1.62 -0.51 -9.81
CA LEU A 85 -2.34 0.77 -9.87
C LEU A 85 -2.10 1.52 -11.19
N LYS A 86 -0.87 1.53 -11.71
CA LYS A 86 -0.56 2.13 -13.02
C LYS A 86 -1.27 1.41 -14.15
N VAL A 87 -1.31 0.07 -14.12
CA VAL A 87 -2.01 -0.73 -15.13
C VAL A 87 -3.52 -0.44 -15.07
N LEU A 88 -4.09 -0.34 -13.87
CA LEU A 88 -5.49 0.04 -13.69
C LEU A 88 -5.76 1.45 -14.23
N ALA A 89 -4.92 2.43 -13.88
CA ALA A 89 -5.03 3.82 -14.32
C ALA A 89 -5.10 3.94 -15.85
N LYS A 90 -4.18 3.30 -16.57
CA LYS A 90 -4.18 3.28 -18.05
C LYS A 90 -5.45 2.68 -18.65
N LYS A 91 -6.10 1.77 -17.92
CA LYS A 91 -7.31 1.09 -18.39
C LYS A 91 -8.58 1.90 -18.14
N ILE A 92 -8.57 2.76 -17.13
CA ILE A 92 -9.70 3.63 -16.79
C ILE A 92 -9.63 4.97 -17.53
N GLU A 93 -8.43 5.45 -17.87
CA GLU A 93 -8.14 6.69 -18.58
C GLU A 93 -9.05 6.96 -19.80
N PRO A 94 -9.21 6.04 -20.78
CA PRO A 94 -10.06 6.32 -21.94
C PRO A 94 -11.53 6.55 -21.57
N LYS A 95 -12.02 5.91 -20.49
CA LYS A 95 -13.39 6.13 -20.00
C LYS A 95 -13.53 7.45 -19.24
N VAL A 96 -12.51 7.86 -18.51
CA VAL A 96 -12.48 9.16 -17.81
C VAL A 96 -12.61 10.31 -18.81
N HIS A 97 -11.94 10.22 -19.97
CA HIS A 97 -12.04 11.21 -21.03
C HIS A 97 -13.38 11.20 -21.78
N GLU A 98 -14.07 10.06 -21.83
CA GLU A 98 -15.39 9.93 -22.45
C GLU A 98 -16.50 10.62 -21.63
N TYR A 99 -16.37 10.63 -20.30
CA TYR A 99 -17.41 11.16 -19.40
C TYR A 99 -17.16 12.59 -18.90
N GLY A 100 -16.05 13.23 -19.26
CA GLY A 100 -15.74 14.63 -18.92
C GLY A 100 -15.61 14.87 -17.40
N PHE A 101 -14.38 15.02 -16.93
CA PHE A 101 -14.11 15.59 -15.60
C PHE A 101 -13.98 17.12 -15.69
#